data_AF-A0A8B8C2L7-F1
#
_entry.id   AF-A0A8B8C2L7-F1
#
_cell.length_a   1.000
_cell.length_b   1.000
_cell.length_c   1.000
_cell.angle_alpha   90.00
_cell.angle_beta   90.00
_cell.angle_gamma   90.00
#
_symmetry.space_group_name_H-M   'P 1'
#
loop_
_entity.id
_entity.type
_entity.pdbx_description
1 polymer ?
#
loop_
_entity_poly.entity_id
_entity_poly.type
_entity_poly.pdbx_seq_one_letter_code
_entity_poly.pdbx_strand_id
1 'polypeptide(L)'
;MAWRSGLRSNIYDRSRPVSEYIPVKSSNRSTIQNEPRPNSDELCIRTAQLQCERKLRKEAEERCKQLMLKVEHTQAILNLRNQELERERAGRKEAEHMCQSLQITIDKLEQYLRKKNMTVDLHFIPNSNVTNMSMSEITRLQGQLHLQEEKDEKFQNEAHYTGSPKYQTVVVESTSNTQNS
;
A
#
# COMPACT_ATOMS: atom_id res chain seq x y z
N MET A 1 -24.02 8.91 -3.87
CA MET A 1 -25.19 8.02 -4.05
C MET A 1 -25.13 6.93 -3.00
N ALA A 2 -26.03 6.97 -2.02
CA ALA A 2 -26.04 6.06 -0.88
C ALA A 2 -27.01 4.91 -1.17
N TRP A 3 -26.49 3.70 -1.35
CA TRP A 3 -27.33 2.50 -1.38
C TRP A 3 -27.68 2.12 0.05
N ARG A 4 -28.95 2.32 0.37
CA ARG A 4 -29.58 1.96 1.64
C ARG A 4 -29.43 0.47 1.88
N SER A 5 -28.79 0.14 3.00
CA SER A 5 -28.88 -1.15 3.68
C SER A 5 -30.34 -1.47 3.99
N GLY A 6 -30.81 -2.63 3.51
CA GLY A 6 -32.22 -2.98 3.62
C GLY A 6 -32.52 -4.45 3.29
N LEU A 7 -31.65 -5.38 3.68
CA LEU A 7 -32.06 -6.79 3.78
C LEU A 7 -32.37 -7.08 5.24
N ARG A 8 -33.61 -6.76 5.61
CA ARG A 8 -34.25 -7.31 6.80
C ARG A 8 -34.23 -8.83 6.68
N SER A 9 -33.56 -9.44 7.66
CA SER A 9 -33.89 -10.76 8.19
C SER A 9 -35.37 -11.06 8.03
N ASN A 10 -35.71 -12.10 7.27
CA ASN A 10 -37.01 -12.74 7.32
C ASN A 10 -36.80 -14.19 7.78
N ILE A 11 -36.29 -14.30 9.01
CA ILE A 11 -36.29 -15.54 9.78
C ILE A 11 -37.68 -15.61 10.43
N TYR A 12 -38.43 -16.68 10.16
CA TYR A 12 -39.78 -16.99 10.63
C TYR A 12 -40.94 -16.24 9.98
N ASP A 13 -41.41 -16.72 8.84
CA ASP A 13 -42.85 -16.65 8.53
C ASP A 13 -43.50 -17.97 8.92
N ARG A 14 -43.81 -18.09 10.22
CA ARG A 14 -44.49 -19.23 10.84
C ARG A 14 -45.97 -18.90 11.06
N SER A 15 -46.60 -18.29 10.05
CA SER A 15 -47.99 -17.83 10.11
C SER A 15 -48.83 -18.44 8.98
N ARG A 16 -48.89 -19.77 8.89
CA ARG A 16 -50.08 -20.41 8.29
C ARG A 16 -51.19 -20.30 9.33
N PRO A 17 -52.32 -19.63 9.07
CA PRO A 17 -53.46 -19.76 9.95
C PRO A 17 -53.87 -21.24 9.94
N VAL A 18 -53.95 -21.82 11.13
CA VAL A 18 -54.58 -23.12 11.37
C VAL A 18 -55.98 -23.02 10.77
N SER A 19 -56.23 -23.78 9.71
CA SER A 19 -57.54 -23.87 9.07
C SER A 19 -58.55 -24.24 10.15
N GLU A 20 -59.47 -23.31 10.43
CA GLU A 20 -60.59 -23.53 11.34
C GLU A 20 -61.31 -24.82 10.95
N TYR A 21 -61.49 -25.69 11.95
CA TYR A 21 -62.19 -26.95 11.81
C TYR A 21 -63.67 -26.63 11.59
N ILE A 22 -64.13 -26.64 10.34
CA ILE A 22 -65.57 -26.53 10.02
C ILE A 22 -66.23 -27.82 10.48
N PRO A 23 -67.17 -27.82 11.45
CA PRO A 23 -67.91 -29.01 11.83
C PRO A 23 -68.86 -29.35 10.68
N VAL A 24 -68.52 -30.38 9.90
CA VAL A 24 -69.43 -30.93 8.90
C VAL A 24 -70.60 -31.56 9.66
N LYS A 25 -71.77 -30.91 9.62
CA LYS A 25 -73.02 -31.48 10.12
C LYS A 25 -73.21 -32.87 9.50
N SER A 26 -73.37 -33.87 10.34
CA SER A 26 -73.68 -35.25 9.97
C SER A 26 -75.05 -35.33 9.30
N SER A 27 -75.09 -35.10 7.99
CA SER A 27 -76.24 -35.46 7.18
C SER A 27 -76.10 -36.93 6.80
N ASN A 28 -76.68 -37.81 7.63
CA ASN A 28 -76.89 -39.20 7.27
C ASN A 28 -77.77 -39.27 6.02
N ARG A 29 -77.14 -39.44 4.85
CA ARG A 29 -77.78 -40.06 3.69
C ARG A 29 -76.84 -41.10 3.12
N SER A 30 -77.12 -42.33 3.52
CA SER A 30 -76.66 -43.57 2.92
C SER A 30 -76.76 -43.51 1.39
N THR A 31 -75.68 -43.13 0.76
CA THR A 31 -75.36 -43.54 -0.60
C THR A 31 -73.87 -43.85 -0.55
N ILE A 32 -73.53 -45.09 -0.20
CA ILE A 32 -72.24 -45.66 -0.57
C ILE A 32 -72.28 -45.68 -2.09
N GLN A 33 -71.93 -44.56 -2.71
CA GLN A 33 -71.58 -44.55 -4.10
C GLN A 33 -70.35 -45.44 -4.17
N ASN A 34 -70.52 -46.59 -4.81
CA ASN A 34 -69.44 -47.47 -5.19
C ASN A 34 -68.50 -46.64 -6.08
N GLU A 35 -67.54 -45.94 -5.46
CA GLU A 35 -66.33 -45.62 -6.20
C GLU A 35 -65.79 -46.97 -6.68
N PRO A 36 -65.53 -47.13 -8.00
CA PRO A 36 -64.89 -48.34 -8.47
C PRO A 36 -63.62 -48.52 -7.64
N ARG A 37 -63.49 -49.64 -6.94
CA ARG A 37 -62.20 -49.97 -6.32
C ARG A 37 -61.18 -49.89 -7.44
N PRO A 38 -60.11 -49.08 -7.30
CA PRO A 38 -59.14 -48.94 -8.38
C PRO A 38 -58.66 -50.33 -8.74
N ASN A 39 -58.74 -50.66 -10.04
CA ASN A 39 -58.27 -51.95 -10.52
C ASN A 39 -56.77 -52.06 -10.17
N SER A 40 -56.27 -53.27 -9.93
CA SER A 40 -54.86 -53.53 -9.59
C SER A 40 -53.90 -52.81 -10.54
N ASP A 41 -54.27 -52.69 -11.81
CA ASP A 41 -53.50 -51.99 -12.84
C ASP A 41 -53.40 -50.47 -12.59
N GLU A 42 -54.48 -49.83 -12.15
CA GLU A 42 -54.49 -48.39 -11.81
C GLU A 42 -53.62 -48.09 -10.59
N LEU A 43 -53.65 -48.96 -9.58
CA LEU A 43 -52.77 -48.87 -8.43
C LEU A 43 -51.31 -49.06 -8.80
N CYS A 44 -51.01 -50.00 -9.71
CA CYS A 44 -49.67 -50.22 -10.23
C CYS A 44 -49.14 -48.98 -10.98
N ILE A 45 -49.94 -48.43 -11.90
CA ILE A 45 -49.61 -47.21 -12.66
C ILE A 45 -49.37 -46.03 -11.70
N ARG A 46 -50.27 -45.81 -10.75
CA ARG A 46 -50.14 -44.71 -9.78
C ARG A 46 -48.90 -44.85 -8.91
N THR A 47 -48.56 -46.08 -8.52
CA THR A 47 -47.33 -46.35 -7.75
C THR A 47 -46.09 -46.03 -8.58
N ALA A 48 -46.06 -46.43 -9.86
CA ALA A 48 -44.95 -46.10 -10.77
C ALA A 48 -44.81 -44.58 -10.97
N GLN A 49 -45.92 -43.86 -11.16
CA GLN A 49 -45.92 -42.39 -11.28
C GLN A 49 -45.37 -41.71 -10.03
N LEU A 50 -45.78 -42.14 -8.84
CA LEU A 50 -45.26 -41.61 -7.58
C LEU A 50 -43.78 -41.89 -7.40
N GLN A 51 -43.29 -43.05 -7.85
CA GLN A 51 -41.85 -43.36 -7.82
C GLN A 51 -41.06 -42.44 -8.77
N CYS A 52 -41.55 -42.21 -9.98
CA CYS A 52 -40.95 -41.26 -10.91
C CYS A 52 -40.93 -39.84 -10.33
N GLU A 53 -42.03 -39.38 -9.74
CA GLU A 53 -42.12 -38.05 -9.15
C GLU A 53 -41.18 -37.89 -7.94
N ARG A 54 -41.06 -38.92 -7.09
CA ARG A 54 -40.07 -38.93 -5.99
C ARG A 54 -38.63 -38.85 -6.51
N LYS A 55 -38.32 -39.54 -7.61
CA LYS A 55 -36.99 -39.49 -8.22
C LYS A 55 -36.68 -38.08 -8.75
N LEU A 56 -37.63 -37.46 -9.46
CA LEU A 56 -37.48 -36.10 -9.97
C LEU A 56 -37.29 -35.06 -8.85
N ARG A 57 -38.03 -35.20 -7.73
CA ARG A 57 -37.83 -34.33 -6.56
C ARG A 57 -36.43 -34.46 -5.97
N LYS A 58 -35.92 -35.68 -5.80
CA LYS A 58 -34.56 -35.91 -5.31
C LYS A 58 -33.49 -35.30 -6.23
N GLU A 59 -33.65 -35.46 -7.54
CA GLU A 59 -32.75 -34.85 -8.53
C GLU A 59 -32.80 -33.32 -8.50
N ALA A 60 -33.99 -32.73 -8.29
CA ALA A 60 -34.15 -31.28 -8.12
C ALA A 60 -33.51 -30.78 -6.82
N GLU A 61 -33.69 -31.48 -5.71
CA GLU A 61 -33.05 -31.16 -4.42
C GLU A 61 -31.53 -31.20 -4.52
N GLU A 62 -30.98 -32.21 -5.20
CA GLU A 62 -29.53 -32.34 -5.38
C GLU A 62 -28.96 -31.21 -6.24
N ARG A 63 -29.65 -30.85 -7.34
CA ARG A 63 -29.28 -29.67 -8.15
C ARG A 63 -29.34 -28.38 -7.33
N CYS A 64 -30.34 -28.22 -6.46
CA CYS A 64 -30.45 -27.07 -5.58
C CYS A 64 -29.26 -26.98 -4.62
N LYS A 65 -28.90 -28.09 -3.96
CA LYS A 65 -27.71 -28.16 -3.08
C LYS A 65 -26.43 -27.79 -3.82
N GLN A 66 -26.22 -28.34 -5.01
CA GLN A 66 -25.05 -28.02 -5.83
C GLN A 66 -25.01 -26.54 -6.24
N LEU A 67 -26.16 -25.94 -6.55
CA LEU A 67 -26.24 -24.51 -6.85
C LEU A 67 -25.95 -23.65 -5.63
N MET A 68 -26.45 -24.01 -4.45
CA MET A 68 -26.13 -23.29 -3.21
C MET A 68 -24.62 -23.31 -2.93
N LEU A 69 -23.97 -24.47 -3.06
CA LEU A 69 -22.51 -24.56 -2.90
C LEU A 69 -21.74 -23.68 -3.89
N LYS A 70 -22.19 -23.61 -5.15
CA LYS A 70 -21.59 -22.70 -6.15
C LYS A 70 -21.77 -21.24 -5.79
N VAL A 71 -22.94 -20.85 -5.28
CA VAL A 71 -23.22 -19.49 -4.82
C VAL A 71 -22.35 -19.14 -3.61
N GLU A 72 -22.26 -20.01 -2.62
CA GLU A 72 -21.40 -19.83 -1.44
C GLU A 72 -19.93 -19.68 -1.85
N HIS A 73 -19.45 -20.53 -2.76
CA HIS A 73 -18.10 -20.45 -3.29
C HIS A 73 -17.84 -19.14 -4.04
N THR A 74 -18.77 -18.72 -4.89
CA THR A 74 -18.68 -17.44 -5.62
C THR A 74 -18.67 -16.26 -4.65
N GLN A 75 -19.50 -16.30 -3.62
CA GLN A 75 -19.54 -15.26 -2.58
C GLN A 75 -18.23 -15.19 -1.81
N ALA A 76 -17.61 -16.33 -1.48
CA ALA A 76 -16.31 -16.36 -0.82
C ALA A 76 -15.21 -15.72 -1.68
N ILE A 77 -15.19 -16.01 -2.99
CA ILE A 77 -14.25 -15.39 -3.94
C ILE A 77 -14.45 -13.87 -3.99
N LEU A 78 -15.70 -13.40 -4.09
CA LEU A 78 -16.01 -11.98 -4.12
C LEU A 78 -15.56 -11.25 -2.85
N ASN A 79 -15.73 -11.89 -1.69
CA ASN A 79 -15.26 -11.32 -0.42
C ASN A 79 -13.74 -11.18 -0.39
N LEU A 80 -12.98 -12.17 -0.86
CA LEU A 80 -11.52 -12.10 -0.97
C LEU A 80 -11.08 -10.97 -1.91
N ARG A 81 -11.72 -10.84 -3.08
CA ARG A 81 -11.42 -9.77 -4.04
C ARG A 81 -11.74 -8.38 -3.48
N ASN A 82 -12.82 -8.25 -2.71
CA ASN A 82 -13.13 -6.99 -2.04
C ASN A 82 -12.05 -6.60 -1.02
N GLN A 83 -11.56 -7.55 -0.22
CA GLN A 83 -10.47 -7.30 0.73
C GLN A 83 -9.16 -6.93 0.02
N GLU A 84 -8.86 -7.53 -1.13
CA GLU A 84 -7.73 -7.13 -1.98
C GLU A 84 -7.89 -5.69 -2.48
N LEU A 85 -9.06 -5.32 -3.00
CA LEU A 85 -9.34 -3.97 -3.47
C LEU A 85 -9.26 -2.93 -2.34
N GLU A 86 -9.70 -3.27 -1.13
CA GLU A 86 -9.58 -2.39 0.03
C GLU A 86 -8.11 -2.13 0.40
N ARG A 87 -7.27 -3.17 0.39
CA ARG A 87 -5.82 -3.03 0.60
C ARG A 87 -5.17 -2.18 -0.49
N GLU A 88 -5.52 -2.41 -1.75
CA GLU A 88 -5.01 -1.63 -2.87
C GLU A 88 -5.43 -0.15 -2.78
N ARG A 89 -6.67 0.14 -2.39
CA ARG A 89 -7.15 1.51 -2.14
C ARG A 89 -6.41 2.19 -1.00
N ALA A 90 -6.13 1.46 0.08
CA ALA A 90 -5.33 1.98 1.18
C ALA A 90 -3.92 2.36 0.72
N GLY A 91 -3.27 1.48 -0.04
CA GLY A 91 -1.94 1.75 -0.62
C GLY A 91 -1.94 2.92 -1.60
N ARG A 92 -2.98 3.04 -2.45
CA ARG A 92 -3.13 4.22 -3.33
C ARG A 92 -3.25 5.52 -2.53
N LYS A 93 -4.05 5.53 -1.48
CA LYS A 93 -4.24 6.72 -0.63
C LYS A 93 -2.94 7.15 0.06
N GLU A 94 -2.15 6.18 0.52
CA GLU A 94 -0.82 6.45 1.09
C GLU A 94 0.13 7.03 0.02
N ALA A 95 0.16 6.45 -1.17
CA ALA A 95 0.96 6.97 -2.29
C ALA A 95 0.54 8.39 -2.69
N GLU A 96 -0.75 8.69 -2.76
CA GLU A 96 -1.27 10.03 -3.01
C GLU A 96 -0.81 11.04 -1.95
N HIS A 97 -0.85 10.66 -0.67
CA HIS A 97 -0.35 11.51 0.42
C HIS A 97 1.15 11.77 0.31
N MET A 98 1.95 10.76 -0.06
CA MET A 98 3.37 10.94 -0.32
C MET A 98 3.62 11.88 -1.50
N CYS A 99 2.89 11.72 -2.61
CA CYS A 99 3.00 12.61 -3.77
C CYS A 99 2.69 14.07 -3.39
N GLN A 100 1.63 14.31 -2.62
CA GLN A 100 1.29 15.65 -2.14
C GLN A 100 2.39 16.23 -1.23
N SER A 101 2.94 15.41 -0.34
CA SER A 101 4.04 15.82 0.56
C SER A 101 5.31 16.17 -0.21
N LEU A 102 5.65 15.37 -1.23
CA LEU A 102 6.78 15.63 -2.13
C LEU A 102 6.56 16.91 -2.93
N GLN A 103 5.35 17.14 -3.45
CA GLN A 103 5.03 18.37 -4.17
C GLN A 103 5.24 19.61 -3.29
N ILE A 104 4.75 19.60 -2.05
CA ILE A 104 4.97 20.70 -1.10
C ILE A 104 6.46 20.92 -0.85
N THR A 105 7.24 19.85 -0.78
CA THR A 105 8.69 19.93 -0.56
C THR A 105 9.39 20.55 -1.76
N ILE A 106 9.03 20.13 -2.98
CA ILE A 106 9.52 20.70 -4.23
C ILE A 106 9.21 22.19 -4.29
N ASP A 107 7.96 22.59 -4.04
CA ASP A 107 7.54 23.99 -4.06
C ASP A 107 8.36 24.85 -3.07
N LYS A 108 8.63 24.33 -1.86
CA LYS A 108 9.47 25.00 -0.86
C LYS A 108 10.93 25.14 -1.33
N LEU A 109 11.48 24.10 -1.94
CA LEU A 109 12.85 24.13 -2.48
C LEU A 109 12.95 25.13 -3.64
N GLU A 110 11.97 25.17 -4.54
CA GLU A 110 11.91 26.17 -5.60
C GLU A 110 11.85 27.59 -5.05
N GLN A 111 11.01 27.83 -4.04
CA GLN A 111 10.94 29.14 -3.37
C GLN A 111 12.27 29.51 -2.71
N TYR A 112 12.94 28.56 -2.06
CA TYR A 112 14.25 28.77 -1.47
C TYR A 112 15.30 29.15 -2.52
N LEU A 113 15.35 28.43 -3.65
CA LEU A 113 16.25 28.72 -4.75
C LEU A 113 15.99 30.09 -5.38
N ARG A 114 14.71 30.45 -5.61
CA ARG A 114 14.34 31.79 -6.09
C ARG A 114 14.81 32.88 -5.14
N LYS A 115 14.59 32.72 -3.83
CA LYS A 115 15.05 33.67 -2.81
C LYS A 115 16.58 33.80 -2.80
N LYS A 116 17.30 32.68 -2.86
CA LYS A 116 18.77 32.66 -2.88
C LYS A 116 19.33 33.38 -4.12
N ASN A 117 18.75 33.14 -5.29
CA ASN A 117 19.18 33.82 -6.51
C ASN A 117 18.89 35.33 -6.42
N MET A 118 17.75 35.73 -5.85
CA MET A 118 17.40 37.14 -5.64
C MET A 118 18.32 37.83 -4.62
N THR A 119 18.78 37.14 -3.56
CA THR A 119 19.76 37.71 -2.63
C THR A 119 21.17 37.78 -3.21
N VAL A 120 21.57 36.85 -4.10
CA VAL A 120 22.85 36.96 -4.84
C VAL A 120 22.85 38.20 -5.72
N ASP A 121 21.73 38.53 -6.38
CA ASP A 121 21.60 39.77 -7.15
C ASP A 121 21.64 41.04 -6.27
N LEU A 122 21.08 40.99 -5.04
CA LEU A 122 21.18 42.12 -4.10
C LEU A 122 22.57 42.30 -3.46
N HIS A 123 23.41 41.26 -3.41
CA HIS A 123 24.78 41.35 -2.90
C HIS A 123 25.79 41.80 -3.97
N PHE A 124 25.35 42.02 -5.21
CA PHE A 124 26.10 42.77 -6.21
C PHE A 124 25.97 44.27 -5.92
N ILE A 125 26.49 44.71 -4.77
CA ILE A 125 26.80 46.12 -4.55
C ILE A 125 28.11 46.34 -5.30
N PRO A 126 28.14 47.07 -6.44
CA PRO A 126 29.40 47.55 -6.95
C PRO A 126 29.92 48.51 -5.87
N ASN A 127 30.95 48.10 -5.13
CA ASN A 127 31.72 49.04 -4.32
C ASN A 127 32.28 50.09 -5.26
N SER A 128 31.55 51.18 -5.48
CA SER A 128 31.92 52.30 -6.34
C SER A 128 33.05 53.17 -5.75
N ASN A 129 33.78 52.62 -4.77
CA ASN A 129 35.04 53.16 -4.28
C ASN A 129 36.24 52.43 -4.92
N VAL A 130 36.11 51.92 -6.14
CA VAL A 130 37.27 51.70 -6.99
C VAL A 130 37.80 53.09 -7.36
N THR A 131 38.58 53.67 -6.44
CA THR A 131 39.55 54.71 -6.76
C THR A 131 40.22 54.28 -8.05
N ASN A 132 40.15 55.14 -9.08
CA ASN A 132 40.81 54.94 -10.36
C ASN A 132 42.31 54.73 -10.13
N MET A 133 42.70 53.49 -9.86
CA MET A 133 44.07 53.09 -9.66
C MET A 133 44.73 53.18 -11.02
N SER A 134 45.73 54.04 -11.16
CA SER A 134 46.37 54.23 -12.46
C SER A 134 47.03 52.93 -12.89
N MET A 135 47.11 52.68 -14.19
CA MET A 135 47.86 51.54 -14.71
C MET A 135 49.31 51.50 -14.19
N SER A 136 49.90 52.66 -13.89
CA SER A 136 51.22 52.74 -13.25
C SER A 136 51.24 52.23 -11.81
N GLU A 137 50.19 52.46 -11.02
CA GLU A 137 50.06 51.88 -9.67
C GLU A 137 49.84 50.38 -9.72
N ILE A 138 49.05 49.88 -10.68
CA ILE A 138 48.84 48.44 -10.88
C ILE A 138 50.16 47.75 -11.21
N THR A 139 50.91 48.27 -12.19
CA THR A 139 52.22 47.71 -12.57
C THR A 139 53.22 47.79 -11.41
N ARG A 140 53.20 48.88 -10.62
CA ARG A 140 54.06 49.02 -9.44
C ARG A 140 53.77 47.95 -8.39
N LEU A 141 52.49 47.74 -8.07
CA LEU A 141 52.06 46.77 -7.07
C LEU A 141 52.34 45.34 -7.52
N GLN A 142 52.15 45.04 -8.81
CA GLN A 142 52.54 43.74 -9.37
C GLN A 142 54.05 43.49 -9.27
N GLY A 143 54.87 44.50 -9.55
CA GLY A 143 56.33 44.39 -9.35
C GLY A 143 56.72 44.20 -7.88
N GLN A 144 56.03 44.86 -6.96
CA GLN A 144 56.25 44.70 -5.52
C GLN A 144 55.84 43.31 -5.01
N LEU A 145 54.73 42.77 -5.51
CA LEU A 145 54.27 41.43 -5.19
C LEU A 145 55.29 40.38 -5.65
N HIS A 146 55.79 40.50 -6.89
CA HIS A 146 56.77 39.57 -7.44
C HIS A 146 58.08 39.56 -6.63
N LEU A 147 58.56 40.73 -6.20
CA LEU A 147 59.74 40.84 -5.33
C LEU A 147 59.50 40.27 -3.94
N GLN A 148 58.26 40.29 -3.44
CA GLN A 148 57.90 39.67 -2.17
C GLN A 148 57.87 38.14 -2.31
N GLU A 149 57.29 37.62 -3.38
CA GLU A 149 57.27 36.18 -3.69
C GLU A 149 58.70 35.62 -3.81
N GLU A 150 59.62 36.34 -4.46
CA GLU A 150 61.03 35.94 -4.57
C GLU A 150 61.74 35.94 -3.20
N LYS A 151 61.42 36.91 -2.34
CA LYS A 151 61.96 36.95 -0.96
C LYS A 151 61.41 35.82 -0.12
N ASP A 152 60.13 35.51 -0.25
CA ASP A 152 59.48 34.43 0.49
C ASP A 152 60.01 33.06 0.02
N GLU A 153 60.27 32.90 -1.28
CA GLU A 153 60.91 31.71 -1.85
C GLU A 153 62.36 31.55 -1.35
N LYS A 154 63.13 32.64 -1.28
CA LYS A 154 64.46 32.62 -0.64
C LYS A 154 64.39 32.27 0.84
N PHE A 155 63.43 32.82 1.58
CA PHE A 155 63.26 32.54 3.00
C PHE A 155 62.89 31.07 3.24
N GLN A 156 62.03 30.48 2.41
CA GLN A 156 61.70 29.05 2.44
C GLN A 156 62.93 28.19 2.13
N ASN A 157 63.71 28.57 1.10
CA ASN A 157 64.91 27.84 0.70
C ASN A 157 66.04 27.93 1.75
N GLU A 158 66.20 29.06 2.44
CA GLU A 158 67.16 29.22 3.54
C GLU A 158 66.71 28.49 4.83
N ALA A 159 65.40 28.42 5.10
CA ALA A 159 64.85 27.62 6.20
C ALA A 159 65.08 26.10 6.01
N HIS A 160 65.12 25.61 4.77
CA HIS A 160 65.44 24.22 4.46
C HIS A 160 66.93 23.86 4.59
N TYR A 161 67.83 24.85 4.63
CA TYR A 161 69.28 24.60 4.73
C TYR A 161 69.83 24.59 6.17
N THR A 162 69.05 24.95 7.18
CA THR A 162 69.55 25.07 8.58
C THR A 162 68.71 24.36 9.65
N GLY A 163 67.83 23.41 9.29
CA GLY A 163 66.99 22.76 10.29
C GLY A 163 66.50 21.36 9.93
N SER A 164 67.33 20.34 10.16
CA SER A 164 66.84 18.99 10.52
C SER A 164 67.92 18.19 11.26
N PRO A 165 67.82 18.05 12.60
CA PRO A 165 68.54 17.04 13.34
C PRO A 165 68.09 15.65 12.86
N LYS A 166 69.03 14.81 12.45
CA LYS A 166 68.76 13.39 12.14
C LYS A 166 68.33 12.69 13.44
N TYR A 167 67.04 12.43 13.61
CA TYR A 167 66.59 11.47 14.61
C TYR A 167 66.94 10.07 14.12
N GLN A 168 67.92 9.49 14.80
CA GLN A 168 68.35 8.11 14.69
C GLN A 168 67.28 7.22 15.33
N THR A 169 66.57 6.43 14.50
CA THR A 169 65.60 5.44 14.97
C THR A 169 66.35 4.33 15.71
N VAL A 170 66.30 4.36 17.05
CA VAL A 170 66.78 3.26 17.89
C VAL A 170 65.75 2.14 17.82
N VAL A 171 66.11 1.03 17.16
CA VAL A 171 65.31 -0.20 17.18
C VAL A 171 65.49 -0.83 18.56
N VAL A 172 64.43 -0.83 19.38
CA VAL A 172 64.38 -1.54 20.65
C VAL A 172 63.91 -2.97 20.36
N GLU A 173 64.85 -3.91 20.27
CA GLU A 173 64.53 -5.35 20.30
C GLU A 173 64.01 -5.71 21.69
N SER A 174 62.73 -6.11 21.76
CA SER A 174 62.12 -6.66 22.97
C SER A 174 62.51 -8.14 23.08
N THR A 175 63.42 -8.45 24.00
CA THR A 175 63.73 -9.83 24.39
C THR A 175 62.65 -10.35 25.35
N SER A 176 61.81 -11.26 24.86
CA SER A 176 60.91 -12.05 25.69
C SER A 176 61.69 -13.17 26.38
N ASN A 177 62.02 -12.97 27.66
CA ASN A 177 62.52 -14.02 28.54
C ASN A 177 61.34 -14.84 29.07
N THR A 178 61.16 -16.05 28.54
CA THR A 178 60.28 -17.07 29.12
C THR A 178 61.05 -17.79 30.22
N GLN A 179 60.48 -17.83 31.43
CA GLN A 179 61.03 -18.50 32.60
C GLN A 179 61.16 -20.01 32.37
N ASN A 180 62.28 -20.56 32.83
CA ASN A 180 62.49 -22.01 33.00
C ASN A 180 61.52 -22.59 34.05
N SER A 181 61.03 -23.79 33.75
CA SER A 181 60.78 -24.84 34.74
C SER A 181 62.07 -25.58 35.08
#